data_AF-A0A1Z5SYL5-F1
#
_entry.id   AF-A0A1Z5SYL5-F1
#
_cell.length_a   1.000
_cell.length_b   1.000
_cell.length_c   1.000
_cell.angle_alpha   90.00
_cell.angle_beta   90.00
_cell.angle_gamma   90.00
#
_symmetry.space_group_name_H-M   'P 1'
#
loop_
_entity.id
_entity.type
_entity.pdbx_description
1 polymer ?
#
loop_
_entity_poly.entity_id
_entity_poly.type
_entity_poly.pdbx_seq_one_letter_code
_entity_poly.pdbx_strand_id
1 'polypeptide(L)'
;MSIESDKQFSLAPMLEAASYLADARVDMIGWSGTSAAWLGFETDENLCYKITAVTGVPATTSIIAMREKINSSGATNIGVLTPYLSDVNAAIIETFASAGLDASESRSQCSKLSTNYDFAGVTEVDLDCMVANLSASGTETVLVICTNLHAARMAKTWEDTYGVIVFDSVATVIRGMLSRLEVDMSPLGKKWGSVFKK
;
A
#
# COMPACT_ATOMS: atom_id res chain seq x y z
N MET A 1 1.91 22.48 -5.31
CA MET A 1 0.93 21.94 -4.34
C MET A 1 0.04 23.08 -3.86
N SER A 2 -1.27 22.87 -3.79
CA SER A 2 -2.25 23.91 -3.39
C SER A 2 -2.87 23.55 -2.04
N ILE A 3 -3.25 24.56 -1.25
CA ILE A 3 -3.85 24.44 0.09
C ILE A 3 -5.11 23.54 0.12
N GLU A 4 -5.73 23.30 -1.04
CA GLU A 4 -6.93 22.48 -1.17
C GLU A 4 -6.63 20.97 -1.20
N SER A 5 -5.43 20.55 -1.65
CA SER A 5 -5.04 19.13 -1.62
C SER A 5 -4.77 18.59 -0.22
N ASP A 6 -4.50 19.48 0.75
CA ASP A 6 -4.09 19.07 2.10
C ASP A 6 -5.30 18.81 3.02
N LYS A 7 -6.47 19.38 2.71
CA LYS A 7 -7.70 19.18 3.49
C LYS A 7 -8.19 17.73 3.49
N GLN A 8 -7.91 16.98 2.42
CA GLN A 8 -8.27 15.55 2.37
C GLN A 8 -7.52 14.72 3.44
N PHE A 9 -6.42 15.26 3.99
CA PHE A 9 -5.65 14.66 5.08
C PHE A 9 -5.99 15.27 6.45
N SER A 10 -7.04 16.09 6.53
CA SER A 10 -7.51 16.54 7.83
C SER A 10 -7.94 15.32 8.66
N LEU A 11 -7.42 15.23 9.87
CA LEU A 11 -7.63 14.06 10.72
C LEU A 11 -9.06 13.96 11.23
N ALA A 12 -9.78 15.08 11.38
CA ALA A 12 -11.10 15.09 12.01
C ALA A 12 -12.12 14.18 11.28
N PRO A 13 -12.34 14.27 9.96
CA PRO A 13 -13.21 13.34 9.25
C PRO A 13 -12.77 11.87 9.34
N MET A 14 -11.45 11.61 9.36
CA MET A 14 -10.93 10.25 9.48
C MET A 14 -11.24 9.64 10.86
N LEU A 15 -11.08 10.44 11.93
CA LEU A 15 -11.37 10.02 13.30
C LEU A 15 -12.88 9.86 13.55
N GLU A 16 -13.71 10.70 12.93
CA GLU A 16 -15.16 10.54 12.95
C GLU A 16 -15.57 9.22 12.29
N ALA A 17 -15.07 8.93 11.08
CA ALA A 17 -15.32 7.67 10.40
C ALA A 17 -14.84 6.45 11.21
N ALA A 18 -13.68 6.54 11.84
CA ALA A 18 -13.18 5.49 12.72
C ALA A 18 -14.08 5.25 13.95
N SER A 19 -14.69 6.32 14.48
CA SER A 19 -15.65 6.20 15.60
C SER A 19 -16.91 5.44 15.18
N TYR A 20 -17.42 5.68 13.97
CA TYR A 20 -18.54 4.90 13.43
C TYR A 20 -18.21 3.42 13.22
N LEU A 21 -16.97 3.09 12.84
CA LEU A 21 -16.53 1.69 12.77
C LEU A 21 -16.44 1.05 14.16
N ALA A 22 -16.00 1.81 15.17
CA ALA A 22 -15.90 1.33 16.55
C ALA A 22 -17.27 0.99 17.15
N ASP A 23 -18.33 1.73 16.79
CA ASP A 23 -19.71 1.41 17.21
C ASP A 23 -20.16 0.01 16.74
N ALA A 24 -19.62 -0.48 15.62
CA ALA A 24 -19.84 -1.84 15.13
C ALA A 24 -19.05 -2.92 15.89
N ARG A 25 -18.26 -2.54 16.91
CA ARG A 25 -17.45 -3.42 17.76
C ARG A 25 -16.46 -4.29 16.96
N VAL A 26 -15.80 -3.67 15.98
CA VAL A 26 -14.74 -4.33 15.20
C VAL A 26 -13.50 -4.58 16.06
N ASP A 27 -12.78 -5.67 15.79
CA ASP A 27 -11.55 -6.01 16.52
C ASP A 27 -10.36 -5.12 16.13
N MET A 28 -10.38 -4.55 14.92
CA MET A 28 -9.31 -3.71 14.39
C MET A 28 -9.80 -2.77 13.29
N ILE A 29 -9.17 -1.61 13.14
CA ILE A 29 -9.44 -0.63 12.07
C ILE A 29 -8.24 -0.53 11.11
N GLY A 30 -8.50 -0.65 9.81
CA GLY A 30 -7.49 -0.49 8.76
C GLY A 30 -7.78 0.70 7.86
N TRP A 31 -6.91 1.71 7.87
CA TRP A 31 -7.01 2.85 6.95
C TRP A 31 -6.42 2.50 5.58
N SER A 32 -7.30 2.35 4.58
CA SER A 32 -6.95 1.95 3.21
C SER A 32 -6.63 3.16 2.30
N GLY A 33 -5.79 4.07 2.79
CA GLY A 33 -5.33 5.25 2.05
C GLY A 33 -3.84 5.20 1.78
N THR A 34 -3.43 5.55 0.57
CA THR A 34 -2.01 5.56 0.13
C THR A 34 -1.54 6.85 -0.50
N SER A 35 -2.45 7.76 -0.87
CA SER A 35 -2.10 9.03 -1.52
C SER A 35 -1.24 9.94 -0.62
N ALA A 36 -1.23 9.69 0.69
CA ALA A 36 -0.39 10.34 1.68
C ALA A 36 1.00 9.70 1.84
N ALA A 37 1.34 8.63 1.12
CA ALA A 37 2.57 7.88 1.36
C ALA A 37 3.85 8.71 1.22
N TRP A 38 3.82 9.81 0.46
CA TRP A 38 4.92 10.76 0.33
C TRP A 38 5.10 11.70 1.54
N LEU A 39 4.13 11.76 2.46
CA LEU A 39 4.20 12.56 3.69
C LEU A 39 5.05 11.89 4.79
N GLY A 40 5.63 10.72 4.52
CA GLY A 40 6.43 9.98 5.49
C GLY A 40 5.61 9.04 6.38
N PHE A 41 6.28 7.98 6.87
CA PHE A 41 5.65 6.97 7.72
C PHE A 41 5.13 7.50 9.05
N GLU A 42 5.73 8.57 9.60
CA GLU A 42 5.28 9.21 10.85
C GLU A 42 3.83 9.72 10.75
N THR A 43 3.41 10.15 9.55
CA THR A 43 2.03 10.60 9.29
C THR A 43 1.04 9.46 9.52
N ASP A 44 1.32 8.28 8.97
CA ASP A 44 0.50 7.08 9.16
C ASP A 44 0.57 6.53 10.59
N GLU A 45 1.75 6.58 11.24
CA GLU A 45 1.91 6.18 12.65
C GLU A 45 1.05 7.05 13.57
N ASN A 46 1.08 8.38 13.37
CA ASN A 46 0.27 9.33 14.11
C ASN A 46 -1.22 9.14 13.85
N LEU A 47 -1.63 8.82 12.61
CA LEU A 47 -3.02 8.48 12.30
C LEU A 47 -3.46 7.23 13.08
N CYS A 48 -2.67 6.16 13.09
CA CYS A 48 -2.97 4.94 13.85
C CYS A 48 -3.08 5.22 15.35
N TYR A 49 -2.14 6.00 15.90
CA TYR A 49 -2.16 6.42 17.30
C TYR A 49 -3.47 7.17 17.64
N LYS A 50 -3.86 8.14 16.82
CA LYS A 50 -5.07 8.94 17.05
C LYS A 50 -6.36 8.14 16.90
N ILE A 51 -6.44 7.25 15.91
CA ILE A 51 -7.58 6.33 15.78
C ILE A 51 -7.70 5.49 17.06
N THR A 52 -6.61 4.88 17.50
CA THR A 52 -6.59 4.03 18.70
C THR A 52 -6.96 4.83 19.95
N ALA A 53 -6.45 6.06 20.10
CA ALA A 53 -6.75 6.91 21.25
C ALA A 53 -8.22 7.31 21.35
N VAL A 54 -8.88 7.56 20.22
CA VAL A 54 -10.30 7.98 20.19
C VAL A 54 -11.26 6.80 20.29
N THR A 55 -10.92 5.67 19.67
CA THR A 55 -11.85 4.53 19.55
C THR A 55 -11.59 3.42 20.57
N GLY A 56 -10.38 3.35 21.14
CA GLY A 56 -9.91 2.21 21.91
C GLY A 56 -9.61 0.96 21.05
N VAL A 57 -9.83 1.02 19.74
CA VAL A 57 -9.62 -0.09 18.81
C VAL A 57 -8.24 0.03 18.16
N PRO A 58 -7.42 -1.03 18.13
CA PRO A 58 -6.14 -1.01 17.45
C PRO A 58 -6.28 -0.62 15.97
N ALA A 59 -5.30 0.12 15.45
CA ALA A 59 -5.32 0.61 14.07
C ALA A 59 -4.05 0.30 13.28
N THR A 60 -4.19 0.23 11.96
CA THR A 60 -3.09 0.16 10.98
C THR A 60 -3.46 0.94 9.73
N THR A 61 -2.48 1.18 8.86
CA THR A 61 -2.71 1.66 7.48
C THR A 61 -2.11 0.71 6.45
N SER A 62 -2.46 0.89 5.17
CA SER A 62 -1.82 0.21 4.05
C SER A 62 -0.29 0.38 4.03
N ILE A 63 0.19 1.60 4.32
CA ILE A 63 1.62 1.94 4.26
C ILE A 63 2.38 1.35 5.44
N ILE A 64 1.82 1.39 6.65
CA ILE A 64 2.44 0.77 7.84
C ILE A 64 2.50 -0.75 7.66
N ALA A 65 1.41 -1.38 7.26
CA ALA A 65 1.37 -2.83 7.06
C ALA A 65 2.28 -3.28 5.91
N MET A 66 2.45 -2.45 4.87
CA MET A 66 3.39 -2.70 3.78
C MET A 66 4.83 -2.65 4.27
N ARG A 67 5.23 -1.60 5.01
CA ARG A 67 6.57 -1.49 5.59
C ARG A 67 6.88 -2.65 6.54
N GLU A 68 5.92 -3.03 7.39
CA GLU A 68 6.05 -4.19 8.27
C GLU A 68 6.26 -5.49 7.47
N LYS A 69 5.54 -5.69 6.37
CA LYS A 69 5.73 -6.87 5.51
C LYS A 69 7.11 -6.84 4.84
N ILE A 70 7.52 -5.72 4.28
CA ILE A 70 8.86 -5.55 3.67
C ILE A 70 9.96 -5.91 4.66
N ASN A 71 9.89 -5.35 5.87
CA ASN A 71 10.88 -5.62 6.93
C ASN A 71 10.89 -7.10 7.33
N SER A 72 9.71 -7.72 7.47
CA SER A 72 9.61 -9.14 7.83
C SER A 72 10.07 -10.10 6.72
N SER A 73 9.95 -9.71 5.45
CA SER A 73 10.39 -10.52 4.32
C SER A 73 11.87 -10.33 3.98
N GLY A 74 12.51 -9.28 4.50
CA GLY A 74 13.88 -8.92 4.14
C GLY A 74 14.03 -8.53 2.67
N ALA A 75 13.00 -7.90 2.07
CA ALA A 75 13.05 -7.53 0.67
C ALA A 75 14.03 -6.35 0.46
N THR A 76 15.03 -6.54 -0.40
CA THR A 76 16.11 -5.58 -0.63
C THR A 76 16.20 -5.08 -2.07
N ASN A 77 15.32 -5.51 -2.98
CA ASN A 77 15.29 -5.04 -4.37
C ASN A 77 13.85 -4.71 -4.75
N ILE A 78 13.50 -3.45 -4.50
CA ILE A 78 12.12 -2.99 -4.49
C ILE A 78 11.85 -2.14 -5.72
N GLY A 79 10.78 -2.48 -6.42
CA GLY A 79 10.20 -1.67 -7.48
C GLY A 79 8.87 -1.06 -7.05
N VAL A 80 8.62 0.17 -7.47
CA VAL A 80 7.42 0.93 -7.08
C VAL A 80 6.52 1.14 -8.29
N LEU A 81 5.25 0.76 -8.15
CA LEU A 81 4.20 0.98 -9.15
C LEU A 81 3.12 1.89 -8.56
N THR A 82 2.90 3.05 -9.20
CA THR A 82 1.86 4.01 -8.81
C THR A 82 1.05 4.46 -10.03
N PRO A 83 -0.16 5.00 -9.86
CA PRO A 83 -0.84 5.69 -10.97
C PRO A 83 -0.49 7.17 -11.03
N TYR A 84 0.24 7.70 -10.04
CA TYR A 84 0.34 9.13 -9.78
C TYR A 84 1.24 9.86 -10.78
N LEU A 85 1.20 11.19 -10.73
CA LEU A 85 2.16 12.06 -11.41
C LEU A 85 3.60 11.75 -10.98
N SER A 86 4.56 12.01 -11.87
CA SER A 86 5.96 11.66 -11.65
C SER A 86 6.56 12.28 -10.39
N ASP A 87 6.15 13.50 -10.02
CA ASP A 87 6.62 14.19 -8.82
C ASP A 87 6.12 13.53 -7.54
N VAL A 88 4.85 13.11 -7.52
CA VAL A 88 4.28 12.33 -6.40
C VAL A 88 4.93 10.95 -6.31
N ASN A 89 5.14 10.27 -7.44
CA ASN A 89 5.84 8.99 -7.48
C ASN A 89 7.27 9.11 -6.89
N ALA A 90 8.00 10.15 -7.28
CA ALA A 90 9.34 10.41 -6.79
C ALA A 90 9.39 10.70 -5.29
N ALA A 91 8.44 11.48 -4.78
CA ALA A 91 8.36 11.74 -3.34
C ALA A 91 8.01 10.47 -2.53
N ILE A 92 7.20 9.55 -3.08
CA ILE A 92 6.95 8.24 -2.46
C ILE A 92 8.24 7.41 -2.44
N ILE A 93 8.97 7.34 -3.55
CA ILE A 93 10.24 6.60 -3.62
C ILE A 93 11.25 7.16 -2.63
N GLU A 94 11.40 8.49 -2.56
CA GLU A 94 12.27 9.16 -1.60
C GLU A 94 11.89 8.85 -0.14
N THR A 95 10.59 8.79 0.17
CA THR A 95 10.11 8.41 1.50
C THR A 95 10.55 6.98 1.86
N PHE A 96 10.39 6.04 0.95
CA PHE A 96 10.76 4.64 1.17
C PHE A 96 12.28 4.48 1.25
N ALA A 97 13.03 5.15 0.38
CA ALA A 97 14.49 5.19 0.38
C ALA A 97 15.05 5.76 1.69
N SER A 98 14.46 6.87 2.17
CA SER A 98 14.86 7.51 3.44
C SER A 98 14.58 6.63 4.66
N ALA A 99 13.65 5.68 4.55
CA ALA A 99 13.39 4.66 5.57
C ALA A 99 14.29 3.42 5.45
N GLY A 100 15.31 3.45 4.58
CA GLY A 100 16.28 2.37 4.39
C GLY A 100 15.81 1.25 3.47
N LEU A 101 14.73 1.46 2.70
CA LEU A 101 14.26 0.50 1.71
C LEU A 101 14.94 0.77 0.35
N ASP A 102 15.37 -0.27 -0.38
CA ASP A 102 16.03 -0.11 -1.68
C ASP A 102 15.04 0.19 -2.82
N ALA A 103 14.33 1.32 -2.70
CA ALA A 103 13.46 1.86 -3.73
C ALA A 103 14.19 2.94 -4.53
N SER A 104 14.05 2.92 -5.86
CA SER A 104 14.68 3.89 -6.75
C SER A 104 13.81 4.25 -7.94
N GLU A 105 14.02 5.44 -8.51
CA GLU A 105 13.37 5.88 -9.75
C GLU A 105 13.62 4.90 -10.92
N SER A 106 14.83 4.35 -11.00
CA SER A 106 15.20 3.37 -12.03
C SER A 106 14.40 2.06 -11.96
N ARG A 107 13.79 1.76 -10.81
CA ARG A 107 12.88 0.63 -10.58
C ARG A 107 11.48 1.14 -10.26
N SER A 108 10.98 2.08 -11.05
CA SER A 108 9.62 2.58 -10.89
C SER A 108 8.81 2.55 -12.18
N GLN A 109 7.49 2.42 -12.04
CA GLN A 109 6.51 2.57 -13.11
C GLN A 109 5.38 3.48 -12.60
N CYS A 110 5.04 4.52 -13.34
CA CYS A 110 3.89 5.35 -13.03
C CYS A 110 3.04 5.71 -14.25
N SER A 111 1.72 5.65 -14.10
CA SER A 111 0.76 5.97 -15.18
C SER A 111 0.56 7.47 -15.40
N LYS A 112 1.12 8.33 -14.54
CA LYS A 112 1.09 9.80 -14.66
C LYS A 112 -0.32 10.39 -14.70
N LEU A 113 -1.22 9.84 -13.89
CA LEU A 113 -2.60 10.29 -13.70
C LEU A 113 -2.70 11.16 -12.44
N SER A 114 -3.79 11.91 -12.31
CA SER A 114 -3.99 12.83 -11.18
C SER A 114 -5.35 12.73 -10.49
N THR A 115 -6.33 12.01 -11.04
CA THR A 115 -7.66 11.89 -10.44
C THR A 115 -7.97 10.47 -10.00
N ASN A 116 -8.68 10.33 -8.88
CA ASN A 116 -9.12 9.01 -8.40
C ASN A 116 -9.94 8.26 -9.46
N TYR A 117 -10.79 8.96 -10.22
CA TYR A 117 -11.57 8.34 -11.29
C TYR A 117 -10.67 7.69 -12.35
N ASP A 118 -9.63 8.39 -12.79
CA ASP A 118 -8.72 7.88 -13.82
C ASP A 118 -7.88 6.69 -13.31
N PHE A 119 -7.54 6.66 -12.02
CA PHE A 119 -6.78 5.54 -11.43
C PHE A 119 -7.51 4.21 -11.59
N ALA A 120 -8.84 4.19 -11.40
CA ALA A 120 -9.66 2.99 -11.60
C ALA A 120 -9.74 2.57 -13.08
N GLY A 121 -9.44 3.47 -14.01
CA GLY A 121 -9.40 3.21 -15.44
C GLY A 121 -8.12 2.53 -15.92
N VAL A 122 -7.07 2.43 -15.09
CA VAL A 122 -5.85 1.70 -15.43
C VAL A 122 -6.19 0.22 -15.58
N THR A 123 -5.98 -0.33 -16.77
CA THR A 123 -6.44 -1.67 -17.09
C THR A 123 -5.49 -2.74 -16.53
N GLU A 124 -5.99 -3.98 -16.46
CA GLU A 124 -5.14 -5.13 -16.10
C GLU A 124 -3.98 -5.30 -17.09
N VAL A 125 -4.18 -5.00 -18.38
CA VAL A 125 -3.12 -5.06 -19.40
C VAL A 125 -2.04 -4.01 -19.13
N ASP A 126 -2.42 -2.79 -18.75
CA ASP A 126 -1.46 -1.74 -18.41
C ASP A 126 -0.65 -2.11 -17.18
N LEU A 127 -1.31 -2.63 -16.13
CA LEU A 127 -0.66 -3.09 -14.91
C LEU A 127 0.29 -4.26 -15.18
N ASP A 128 -0.12 -5.22 -16.01
CA ASP A 128 0.71 -6.36 -16.39
C ASP A 128 1.99 -5.92 -17.11
N CYS A 129 1.87 -5.00 -18.08
CA CYS A 129 3.01 -4.38 -18.75
C CYS A 129 3.96 -3.68 -17.78
N MET A 130 3.43 -2.94 -16.80
CA MET A 130 4.26 -2.27 -15.78
C MET A 130 5.01 -3.28 -14.90
N VAL A 131 4.33 -4.33 -14.45
CA VAL A 131 4.97 -5.37 -13.62
C VAL A 131 6.00 -6.16 -14.42
N ALA A 132 5.72 -6.47 -15.69
CA ALA A 132 6.67 -7.11 -16.59
C ALA A 132 7.94 -6.25 -16.79
N ASN A 133 7.78 -4.92 -16.96
CA ASN A 133 8.92 -4.00 -17.07
C ASN A 133 9.77 -3.96 -15.78
N LEU A 134 9.13 -3.97 -14.60
CA LEU A 134 9.84 -4.03 -13.32
C LEU A 134 10.58 -5.37 -13.16
N SER A 135 9.94 -6.48 -13.51
CA SER A 135 10.60 -7.80 -13.51
C SER A 135 11.82 -7.82 -14.43
N ALA A 136 11.68 -7.28 -15.65
CA ALA A 136 12.78 -7.21 -16.62
C ALA A 136 13.94 -6.31 -16.18
N SER A 137 13.72 -5.34 -15.28
CA SER A 137 14.77 -4.52 -14.67
C SER A 137 15.48 -5.21 -13.49
N GLY A 138 15.10 -6.45 -13.17
CA GLY A 138 15.65 -7.23 -12.07
C GLY A 138 14.99 -6.94 -10.73
N THR A 139 13.81 -6.31 -10.70
CA THR A 139 13.04 -6.10 -9.47
C THR A 139 12.62 -7.45 -8.88
N GLU A 140 12.82 -7.65 -7.57
CA GLU A 140 12.39 -8.86 -6.88
C GLU A 140 11.04 -8.68 -6.17
N THR A 141 10.77 -7.48 -5.64
CA THR A 141 9.52 -7.16 -4.94
C THR A 141 8.89 -5.90 -5.53
N VAL A 142 7.66 -6.01 -6.02
CA VAL A 142 6.87 -4.89 -6.55
C VAL A 142 5.90 -4.39 -5.48
N LEU A 143 5.96 -3.10 -5.18
CA LEU A 143 4.99 -2.40 -4.34
C LEU A 143 3.96 -1.72 -5.24
N VAL A 144 2.69 -2.09 -5.11
CA VAL A 144 1.60 -1.38 -5.77
C VAL A 144 0.97 -0.41 -4.80
N ILE A 145 1.22 0.88 -5.01
CA ILE A 145 0.83 1.97 -4.10
C ILE A 145 -0.31 2.77 -4.75
N CYS A 146 -1.52 2.24 -4.62
CA CYS A 146 -2.79 2.94 -4.81
C CYS A 146 -3.92 1.95 -4.52
N THR A 147 -4.86 2.30 -3.64
CA THR A 147 -6.02 1.44 -3.35
C THR A 147 -7.07 1.42 -4.45
N ASN A 148 -6.95 2.31 -5.44
CA ASN A 148 -7.84 2.35 -6.60
C ASN A 148 -7.28 1.66 -7.86
N LEU A 149 -6.10 1.04 -7.76
CA LEU A 149 -5.60 0.12 -8.77
C LEU A 149 -6.13 -1.29 -8.48
N HIS A 150 -6.71 -1.94 -9.49
CA HIS A 150 -7.28 -3.29 -9.34
C HIS A 150 -6.21 -4.41 -9.38
N ALA A 151 -5.08 -4.21 -8.71
CA ALA A 151 -3.87 -5.03 -8.79
C ALA A 151 -3.84 -6.23 -7.83
N ALA A 152 -4.47 -6.13 -6.65
CA ALA A 152 -4.46 -7.19 -5.63
C ALA A 152 -4.79 -8.60 -6.17
N ARG A 153 -5.77 -8.69 -7.07
CA ARG A 153 -6.22 -9.96 -7.69
C ARG A 153 -5.22 -10.54 -8.70
N MET A 154 -4.34 -9.69 -9.23
CA MET A 154 -3.34 -10.08 -10.23
C MET A 154 -2.02 -10.53 -9.58
N ALA A 155 -1.79 -10.16 -8.31
CA ALA A 155 -0.57 -10.44 -7.57
C ALA A 155 -0.09 -11.90 -7.73
N LYS A 156 -0.97 -12.88 -7.48
CA LYS A 156 -0.61 -14.31 -7.61
C LYS A 156 -0.19 -14.69 -9.04
N THR A 157 -0.88 -14.17 -10.04
CA THR A 157 -0.56 -14.42 -11.46
C THR A 157 0.81 -13.85 -11.81
N TRP A 158 1.12 -12.64 -11.35
CA TRP A 158 2.42 -12.02 -11.56
C TRP A 158 3.55 -12.73 -10.83
N GLU A 159 3.31 -13.20 -9.60
CA GLU A 159 4.28 -14.03 -8.86
C GLU A 159 4.62 -15.31 -9.64
N ASP A 160 3.62 -15.97 -10.22
CA ASP A 160 3.83 -17.20 -11.00
C ASP A 160 4.49 -16.93 -12.36
N THR A 161 4.15 -15.81 -13.00
CA THR A 161 4.56 -15.51 -14.38
C THR A 161 5.94 -14.85 -14.43
N TYR A 162 6.19 -13.90 -13.53
CA TYR A 162 7.36 -13.03 -13.56
C TYR A 162 8.36 -13.33 -12.42
N GLY A 163 7.99 -14.20 -11.47
CA GLY A 163 8.85 -14.57 -10.34
C GLY A 163 9.09 -13.46 -9.33
N VAL A 164 8.40 -12.32 -9.45
CA VAL A 164 8.45 -11.22 -8.48
C VAL A 164 7.55 -11.52 -7.28
N ILE A 165 7.81 -10.90 -6.14
CA ILE A 165 6.87 -10.80 -5.01
C ILE A 165 6.02 -9.54 -5.21
N VAL A 166 4.72 -9.59 -4.90
CA VAL A 166 3.84 -8.42 -5.05
C VAL A 166 3.22 -8.04 -3.71
N PHE A 167 3.48 -6.80 -3.27
CA PHE A 167 2.82 -6.19 -2.13
C PHE A 167 1.88 -5.09 -2.62
N ASP A 168 0.61 -5.43 -2.76
CA ASP A 168 -0.46 -4.50 -3.09
C ASP A 168 -1.01 -3.81 -1.84
N SER A 169 -1.22 -2.50 -1.90
CA SER A 169 -1.67 -1.69 -0.77
C SER A 169 -3.02 -2.09 -0.15
N VAL A 170 -3.95 -2.67 -0.92
CA VAL A 170 -5.22 -3.21 -0.41
C VAL A 170 -4.98 -4.55 0.26
N ALA A 171 -4.14 -5.40 -0.32
CA ALA A 171 -3.79 -6.68 0.30
C ALA A 171 -2.98 -6.50 1.59
N THR A 172 -2.05 -5.54 1.64
CA THR A 172 -1.18 -5.33 2.80
C THR A 172 -1.96 -4.84 4.02
N VAL A 173 -2.93 -3.93 3.88
CA VAL A 173 -3.73 -3.48 5.03
C VAL A 173 -4.54 -4.64 5.64
N ILE A 174 -5.15 -5.48 4.80
CA ILE A 174 -5.89 -6.67 5.26
C ILE A 174 -4.93 -7.64 5.96
N ARG A 175 -3.79 -7.94 5.34
CA ARG A 175 -2.75 -8.78 5.94
C ARG A 175 -2.25 -8.22 7.27
N GLY A 176 -2.04 -6.91 7.37
CA GLY A 176 -1.60 -6.23 8.59
C GLY A 176 -2.62 -6.35 9.72
N MET A 177 -3.92 -6.29 9.41
CA MET A 177 -4.97 -6.52 10.38
C MET A 177 -5.02 -7.99 10.82
N LEU A 178 -5.10 -8.92 9.87
CA LEU A 178 -5.16 -10.35 10.15
C LEU A 178 -3.94 -10.85 10.92
N SER A 179 -2.74 -10.33 10.62
CA SER A 179 -1.52 -10.67 11.33
C SER A 179 -1.53 -10.22 12.80
N ARG A 180 -2.06 -9.04 13.11
CA ARG A 180 -2.16 -8.54 14.50
C ARG A 180 -3.26 -9.25 15.30
N LEU A 181 -4.28 -9.74 14.62
CA LEU A 181 -5.32 -10.60 15.19
C LEU A 181 -4.94 -12.08 15.21
N GLU A 182 -3.70 -12.42 14.85
CA GLU A 182 -3.17 -13.80 14.83
C GLU A 182 -4.02 -14.79 14.02
N VAL A 183 -4.69 -14.31 12.97
CA VAL A 183 -5.54 -15.14 12.10
C VAL A 183 -4.67 -15.96 11.15
N ASP A 184 -5.01 -17.25 10.96
CA ASP A 184 -4.35 -18.09 9.97
C ASP A 184 -4.68 -17.65 8.53
N MET A 185 -3.69 -17.05 7.87
CA MET A 185 -3.79 -16.56 6.49
C MET A 185 -3.36 -17.60 5.44
N SER A 186 -2.97 -18.81 5.83
CA SER A 186 -2.49 -19.86 4.90
C SER A 186 -3.44 -20.13 3.73
N PRO A 187 -4.78 -20.11 3.90
CA PRO A 187 -5.71 -20.28 2.78
C PRO A 187 -5.66 -19.18 1.72
N LEU A 188 -5.27 -17.95 2.11
CA LEU A 188 -5.26 -16.78 1.23
C LEU A 188 -4.09 -16.78 0.26
N GLY A 189 -2.92 -17.28 0.69
CA GLY A 189 -1.70 -17.24 -0.12
C GLY A 189 -1.77 -18.00 -1.45
N LYS A 190 -2.68 -18.96 -1.59
CA LYS A 190 -2.91 -19.67 -2.86
C LYS A 190 -3.63 -18.81 -3.90
N LYS A 191 -4.47 -17.86 -3.47
CA LYS A 191 -5.31 -17.03 -4.34
C LYS A 191 -4.76 -15.62 -4.51
N TRP A 192 -4.17 -15.05 -3.46
CA TRP A 192 -3.81 -13.63 -3.39
C TRP A 192 -2.30 -13.38 -3.33
N GLY A 193 -1.49 -14.42 -3.43
CA GLY A 193 -0.03 -14.30 -3.49
C GLY A 193 0.67 -14.34 -2.14
N SER A 194 1.98 -14.18 -2.19
CA SER A 194 2.93 -14.34 -1.08
C SER A 194 2.80 -13.29 0.01
N VAL A 195 2.10 -12.18 -0.22
CA VAL A 195 1.80 -11.17 0.80
C VAL A 195 1.14 -11.78 2.06
N PHE A 196 0.32 -12.82 1.88
CA PHE A 196 -0.37 -13.55 2.95
C PHE A 196 0.40 -14.76 3.49
N LYS A 197 1.61 -15.06 2.98
CA LYS A 197 2.51 -16.05 3.57
C LYS A 197 3.24 -15.43 4.76
N LYS A 198 3.56 -16.28 5.75
CA LYS A 198 4.40 -15.89 6.89
C LYS A 198 5.70 -15.28 6.40
#